data_AF-A0A348XS32-F1
#
_entry.id   AF-A0A348XS32-F1
#
_cell.length_a   1.000
_cell.length_b   1.000
_cell.length_c   1.000
_cell.angle_alpha   90.00
_cell.angle_beta   90.00
_cell.angle_gamma   90.00
#
_symmetry.space_group_name_H-M   'P 1'
#
loop_
_entity.id
_entity.type
_entity.pdbx_description
1 polymer ?
#
loop_
_entity_poly.entity_id
_entity_poly.type
_entity_poly.pdbx_seq_one_letter_code
_entity_poly.pdbx_strand_id
1 'polypeptide(L)'
;MALDMYRVFRQATDMKDYSMQLKSVRRQLVSEKSTLTRSWQGREVTYMVRSIDKSISQIDKLTRLLNQAGNKIKYNAEHIEVQKSSVKGGGSR
;
A
#
# COMPACT_ATOMS: atom_id res chain seq x y z
N MET A 1 -0.23 -3.42 -29.11
CA MET A 1 -0.58 -4.03 -27.81
C MET A 1 -1.71 -3.21 -27.18
N ALA A 2 -2.94 -3.74 -27.09
CA ALA A 2 -4.01 -3.09 -26.35
C ALA A 2 -3.74 -3.27 -24.85
N LEU A 3 -3.89 -2.20 -24.07
CA LEU A 3 -3.61 -2.22 -22.64
C LEU A 3 -4.99 -2.36 -21.99
N ASP A 4 -5.20 -3.45 -21.24
CA ASP A 4 -6.49 -3.72 -20.59
C ASP A 4 -6.64 -2.79 -19.38
N MET A 5 -7.20 -1.60 -19.62
CA MET A 5 -7.37 -0.57 -18.61
C MET A 5 -8.13 -1.07 -17.38
N TYR A 6 -9.11 -1.96 -17.58
CA TYR A 6 -9.85 -2.55 -16.49
C TYR A 6 -8.93 -3.35 -15.55
N ARG A 7 -8.05 -4.20 -16.09
CA ARG A 7 -7.07 -4.95 -15.28
C ARG A 7 -6.11 -4.03 -14.53
N VAL A 8 -5.69 -2.93 -15.16
CA VAL A 8 -4.73 -1.99 -14.56
C VAL A 8 -5.33 -1.18 -13.42
N PHE A 9 -6.54 -0.65 -13.60
CA PHE A 9 -7.25 0.02 -12.51
C PHE A 9 -7.61 -0.94 -11.38
N ARG A 10 -7.93 -2.20 -11.70
CA ARG A 10 -8.14 -3.24 -10.69
C ARG A 10 -6.88 -3.47 -9.86
N GLN A 11 -5.72 -3.62 -10.51
CA GLN A 11 -4.45 -3.79 -9.80
C GLN A 11 -4.13 -2.59 -8.89
N ALA A 12 -4.38 -1.35 -9.33
CA ALA A 12 -4.21 -0.17 -8.50
C ALA A 12 -5.16 -0.16 -7.28
N THR A 13 -6.38 -0.67 -7.47
CA THR A 13 -7.37 -0.83 -6.40
C THR A 13 -6.94 -1.89 -5.38
N ASP A 14 -6.46 -3.04 -5.85
CA ASP A 14 -5.96 -4.11 -4.97
C ASP A 14 -4.81 -3.60 -4.08
N MET A 15 -3.90 -2.78 -4.61
CA MET A 15 -2.82 -2.16 -3.81
C MET A 15 -3.36 -1.27 -2.70
N LYS A 16 -4.42 -0.50 -2.97
CA LYS A 16 -5.10 0.33 -1.97
C LYS A 16 -5.73 -0.54 -0.90
N ASP A 17 -6.40 -1.61 -1.28
CA ASP A 17 -7.06 -2.54 -0.35
C ASP A 17 -6.05 -3.23 0.57
N TYR A 18 -4.94 -3.73 0.03
CA TYR A 18 -3.84 -4.27 0.84
C TYR A 18 -3.28 -3.23 1.82
N SER A 19 -3.16 -1.96 1.40
CA SER A 19 -2.73 -0.88 2.29
C SER A 19 -3.71 -0.66 3.45
N MET A 20 -5.01 -0.83 3.21
CA MET A 20 -6.04 -0.70 4.25
C MET A 20 -6.02 -1.88 5.23
N GLN A 21 -5.82 -3.09 4.73
CA GLN A 21 -5.65 -4.29 5.56
C GLN A 21 -4.42 -4.14 6.47
N LEU A 22 -3.28 -3.69 5.93
CA LEU A 22 -2.08 -3.40 6.69
C LEU A 22 -2.29 -2.34 7.78
N LYS A 23 -3.02 -1.26 7.48
CA LYS A 23 -3.40 -0.26 8.49
C LYS A 23 -4.25 -0.87 9.61
N SER A 24 -5.08 -1.87 9.30
CA SER A 24 -5.85 -2.59 10.31
C SER A 24 -4.96 -3.43 11.23
N VAL A 25 -4.05 -4.22 10.66
CA VAL A 25 -3.05 -5.00 11.42
C VAL A 25 -2.20 -4.09 12.31
N ARG A 26 -1.77 -2.94 11.78
CA ARG A 26 -1.05 -1.94 12.58
C ARG A 26 -1.82 -1.50 13.82
N ARG A 27 -3.13 -1.25 13.71
CA ARG A 27 -3.97 -0.85 14.85
C ARG A 27 -4.07 -1.96 15.90
N GLN A 28 -4.18 -3.21 15.45
CA GLN A 28 -4.19 -4.38 16.35
C GLN A 28 -2.87 -4.47 17.13
N LEU A 29 -1.72 -4.36 16.45
CA LEU A 29 -0.41 -4.37 17.11
C LEU A 29 -0.22 -3.24 18.12
N VAL A 30 -0.72 -2.03 17.83
CA VAL A 30 -0.71 -0.92 18.79
C VAL A 30 -1.54 -1.24 20.03
N SER A 31 -2.71 -1.85 19.85
CA SER A 31 -3.57 -2.30 20.95
C SER A 31 -2.89 -3.38 21.79
N GLU A 32 -2.34 -4.41 21.16
CA GLU A 32 -1.61 -5.50 21.83
C GLU A 32 -0.41 -5.00 22.61
N LYS A 33 0.39 -4.10 22.02
CA LYS A 33 1.51 -3.43 22.71
C LYS A 33 1.02 -2.72 23.97
N SER A 34 -0.08 -1.96 23.87
CA SER A 34 -0.66 -1.25 25.02
C SER A 34 -1.08 -2.23 26.11
N THR A 35 -1.78 -3.31 25.78
CA THR A 35 -2.18 -4.36 26.75
C THR A 35 -0.95 -4.98 27.42
N LEU A 36 0.05 -5.36 26.63
CA LEU A 36 1.27 -5.98 27.13
C LEU A 36 2.00 -5.09 28.13
N THR A 37 2.19 -3.80 27.80
CA THR A 37 2.86 -2.84 28.69
C THR A 37 2.10 -2.50 29.98
N ARG A 38 0.77 -2.66 29.99
CA ARG A 38 -0.05 -2.41 31.18
C ARG A 38 -0.10 -3.59 32.13
N SER A 39 -0.09 -4.80 31.59
CA SER A 39 -0.31 -6.02 32.37
C SER A 39 0.99 -6.71 32.83
N TRP A 40 2.14 -6.37 32.25
CA TRP A 40 3.41 -7.09 32.47
C TRP A 40 4.60 -6.13 32.63
N GLN A 41 5.50 -6.39 33.60
CA GLN A 41 6.66 -5.52 33.92
C GLN A 41 8.03 -6.21 33.77
N GLY A 42 8.11 -7.37 33.11
CA GLY A 42 9.35 -8.13 32.91
C GLY A 42 10.30 -7.57 31.84
N ARG A 43 11.59 -7.91 31.88
CA ARG A 43 12.57 -7.49 30.84
C ARG A 43 12.21 -8.07 29.47
N GLU A 44 11.61 -9.24 29.44
CA GLU A 44 11.07 -9.93 28.27
C GLU A 44 10.03 -9.07 27.55
N VAL A 45 9.18 -8.37 28.30
CA VAL A 45 8.17 -7.44 27.77
C VAL A 45 8.84 -6.31 27.00
N THR A 46 9.98 -5.80 27.47
CA THR A 46 10.71 -4.73 26.78
C THR A 46 11.20 -5.20 25.40
N TYR A 47 11.70 -6.43 25.29
CA TYR A 47 12.11 -6.98 24.01
C TYR A 47 10.93 -7.22 23.06
N MET A 48 9.79 -7.71 23.58
CA MET A 48 8.56 -7.89 22.82
C MET A 48 8.02 -6.56 22.28
N VAL A 49 7.93 -5.52 23.13
CA VAL A 49 7.50 -4.17 22.73
C VAL A 49 8.38 -3.61 21.62
N ARG A 50 9.72 -3.75 21.74
CA ARG A 50 10.65 -3.32 20.69
C ARG A 50 10.45 -4.09 19.38
N SER A 51 10.12 -5.38 19.44
CA SER A 51 9.80 -6.18 18.26
C SER A 51 8.50 -5.70 17.59
N ILE A 52 7.45 -5.43 18.39
CA ILE A 52 6.19 -4.88 17.89
C ILE A 52 6.41 -3.52 17.22
N ASP A 53 7.24 -2.65 17.80
CA ASP A 53 7.56 -1.35 17.21
C ASP A 53 8.28 -1.47 15.85
N LYS A 54 9.17 -2.47 15.70
CA LYS A 54 9.78 -2.78 14.40
C LYS A 54 8.74 -3.25 13.38
N SER A 55 7.84 -4.14 13.76
CA SER A 55 6.75 -4.61 12.90
C SER A 55 5.82 -3.47 12.46
N ILE A 56 5.44 -2.58 13.37
CA ILE A 56 4.65 -1.37 13.05
C ILE A 56 5.39 -0.50 12.02
N SER A 57 6.70 -0.27 12.22
CA SER A 57 7.50 0.52 11.28
C SER A 57 7.56 -0.12 9.88
N GLN A 58 7.70 -1.45 9.80
CA GLN A 58 7.68 -2.18 8.54
C GLN A 58 6.31 -2.10 7.85
N ILE A 59 5.22 -2.23 8.60
CA ILE A 59 3.86 -2.06 8.09
C ILE A 59 3.65 -0.64 7.54
N ASP A 60 4.14 0.39 8.23
CA ASP A 60 4.06 1.78 7.77
C ASP A 60 4.82 1.97 6.44
N LYS A 61 6.00 1.36 6.29
CA LYS A 61 6.77 1.38 5.04
C LYS A 61 6.02 0.67 3.90
N LEU A 62 5.53 -0.55 4.14
CA LEU A 62 4.78 -1.32 3.14
C LEU A 62 3.50 -0.59 2.71
N THR A 63 2.78 0.00 3.66
CA THR A 63 1.60 0.83 3.38
C THR A 63 1.94 1.97 2.44
N ARG A 64 3.06 2.67 2.63
CA ARG A 64 3.51 3.75 1.73
C ARG A 64 3.86 3.23 0.35
N LEU A 65 4.60 2.12 0.26
CA LEU A 65 5.01 1.50 -1.00
C LEU A 65 3.80 1.05 -1.84
N LEU A 66 2.80 0.42 -1.21
CA LEU A 66 1.57 0.00 -1.90
C LEU A 66 0.81 1.20 -2.47
N ASN A 67 0.67 2.28 -1.69
CA ASN A 67 0.02 3.50 -2.18
C ASN A 67 0.81 4.14 -3.34
N GLN A 68 2.14 4.19 -3.25
CA GLN A 68 2.99 4.68 -4.34
C GLN A 68 2.88 3.82 -5.59
N ALA A 69 2.87 2.50 -5.43
CA ALA A 69 2.72 1.55 -6.54
C ALA A 69 1.36 1.72 -7.23
N GLY A 70 0.26 1.75 -6.47
CA GLY A 70 -1.09 1.96 -7.00
C GLY A 70 -1.20 3.29 -7.76
N ASN A 71 -0.66 4.39 -7.21
CA ASN A 71 -0.65 5.69 -7.86
C ASN A 71 0.18 5.69 -9.15
N LYS A 72 1.35 5.06 -9.15
CA LYS A 72 2.21 4.96 -10.33
C LYS A 72 1.57 4.13 -11.45
N ILE A 73 0.90 3.03 -11.08
CA ILE A 73 0.13 2.20 -12.02
C ILE A 73 -0.97 3.05 -12.66
N LYS A 74 -1.76 3.76 -11.86
CA LYS A 74 -2.84 4.64 -12.34
C LYS A 74 -2.32 5.73 -13.29
N TYR A 75 -1.27 6.45 -12.88
CA TYR A 75 -0.65 7.49 -13.68
C TYR A 75 -0.13 6.98 -15.03
N ASN A 76 0.59 5.85 -15.03
CA ASN A 76 1.12 5.27 -16.26
C ASN A 76 -0.02 4.81 -17.21
N ALA A 77 -1.11 4.28 -16.66
CA ALA A 77 -2.28 3.87 -17.44
C ALA A 77 -2.91 5.06 -18.17
N GLU A 78 -3.18 6.13 -17.43
CA GLU A 78 -3.75 7.37 -17.96
C GLU A 78 -2.84 7.98 -19.04
N HIS A 79 -1.53 8.03 -18.79
CA HIS A 79 -0.57 8.57 -19.74
C HIS A 79 -0.51 7.76 -21.05
N ILE A 80 -0.55 6.43 -20.98
CA ILE A 80 -0.56 5.57 -22.18
C ILE A 80 -1.86 5.76 -22.98
N GLU A 81 -3.00 5.94 -22.32
CA GLU A 81 -4.29 6.17 -23.00
C GLU A 81 -4.31 7.51 -23.75
N VAL A 82 -3.77 8.57 -23.12
CA VAL A 82 -3.61 9.90 -23.75
C VAL A 82 -2.68 9.83 -24.97
N GLN A 83 -1.55 9.13 -24.85
CA GLN A 83 -0.63 8.93 -25.97
C GLN A 83 -1.29 8.19 -27.14
N LYS A 84 -2.03 7.11 -26.88
CA LYS A 84 -2.77 6.39 -27.92
C LYS A 84 -3.80 7.26 -28.63
N SER A 85 -4.54 8.06 -27.88
CA SER A 85 -5.54 8.97 -28.42
C SER A 85 -4.90 10.04 -29.32
N SER A 86 -3.75 10.56 -28.90
CA SER A 86 -2.99 11.55 -29.67
C SER A 86 -2.44 10.98 -30.98
N VAL A 87 -1.95 9.72 -30.97
CA VAL A 87 -1.47 9.04 -32.18
C VAL A 87 -2.61 8.75 -33.18
N LYS A 88 -3.80 8.37 -32.70
CA LYS A 88 -4.95 8.14 -33.58
C LYS A 88 -5.48 9.43 -34.23
N GLY A 89 -5.35 10.58 -33.58
CA GLY A 89 -5.80 11.87 -34.13
C GLY A 89 -4.84 12.50 -35.17
N GLY A 90 -3.59 12.05 -35.23
CA GLY A 90 -2.57 12.60 -36.14
C GLY A 90 -2.44 11.89 -37.50
N GLY A 91 -3.15 10.79 -37.71
CA GLY A 91 -3.06 9.96 -38.93
C GLY A 91 -3.97 10.36 -40.10
N SER A 92 -4.74 11.44 -39.97
CA SER A 92 -5.61 11.96 -41.03
C SER A 92 -5.09 13.30 -41.56
N ARG A 93 -3.99 13.27 -42.31
CA ARG A 93 -3.59 14.36 -43.22
C ARG A 93 -2.88 13.79 -44.44
#